data_AF-A0A814JN81-F1
#
_entry.id   AF-A0A814JN81-F1
#
_cell.length_a   1.000
_cell.length_b   1.000
_cell.length_c   1.000
_cell.angle_alpha   90.00
_cell.angle_beta   90.00
_cell.angle_gamma   90.00
#
_symmetry.space_group_name_H-M   'P 1'
#
loop_
_entity.id
_entity.type
_entity.pdbx_description
1 polymer ?
#
loop_
_entity_poly.entity_id
_entity_poly.type
_entity_poly.pdbx_seq_one_letter_code
_entity_poly.pdbx_strand_id
1 'polypeptide(L)'
;MERRRKLKETTTACSKAIQNVRPRQMIASVVDELKTKEAIASMPSYEADRQVVCRTKKKNLPDYPPEPKNTWIGKEEFKKSGTKIENIYVKPLFEIELWNIYDRINDCIPRTNNFVEAWHSEFSSMLVNHPSVYQLIDRFREEQKKSQDLLVQLETGIAFKRKPAYILLDERIKEIISSYSIDSFEKFYDNLSLILNY
;
A
#
# COMPACT_ATOMS: atom_id res chain seq x y z
N MET A 1 13.80 -14.56 -33.01
CA MET A 1 13.52 -13.09 -32.84
C MET A 1 12.05 -12.83 -32.56
N GLU A 2 11.14 -13.44 -33.32
CA GLU A 2 9.69 -13.21 -33.23
C GLU A 2 9.07 -13.49 -31.85
N ARG A 3 9.47 -14.58 -31.17
CA ARG A 3 9.02 -14.90 -29.80
C ARG A 3 9.33 -13.78 -28.79
N ARG A 4 10.53 -13.18 -28.87
CA ARG A 4 10.95 -12.09 -27.96
C ARG A 4 10.18 -10.79 -28.23
N ARG A 5 9.81 -10.54 -29.48
CA ARG A 5 8.96 -9.41 -29.87
C ARG A 5 7.58 -9.57 -29.24
N LYS A 6 6.95 -10.73 -29.44
CA LYS A 6 5.66 -11.08 -28.84
C LYS A 6 5.67 -11.02 -27.31
N LEU A 7 6.70 -11.56 -26.66
CA LEU A 7 6.84 -11.47 -25.19
C LEU A 7 6.89 -10.04 -24.68
N LYS A 8 7.59 -9.14 -25.38
CA LYS A 8 7.64 -7.72 -25.02
C LYS A 8 6.27 -7.05 -25.19
N GLU A 9 5.58 -7.35 -26.28
CA GLU A 9 4.25 -6.80 -26.58
C GLU A 9 3.20 -7.27 -25.56
N THR A 10 3.13 -8.57 -25.29
CA THR A 10 2.21 -9.13 -24.29
C THR A 10 2.52 -8.63 -22.89
N THR A 11 3.81 -8.55 -22.52
CA THR A 11 4.22 -8.00 -21.21
C THR A 11 3.84 -6.52 -21.10
N THR A 12 4.01 -5.73 -22.17
CA THR A 12 3.67 -4.31 -22.18
C THR A 12 2.16 -4.09 -22.09
N ALA A 13 1.36 -4.90 -22.79
CA ALA A 13 -0.09 -4.88 -22.70
C ALA A 13 -0.58 -5.25 -21.29
N CYS A 14 -0.04 -6.32 -20.69
CA CYS A 14 -0.38 -6.72 -19.32
C CYS A 14 0.00 -5.66 -18.28
N SER A 15 1.18 -5.03 -18.42
CA SER A 15 1.60 -3.96 -17.51
C SER A 15 0.69 -2.73 -17.57
N LYS A 16 0.11 -2.42 -18.74
CA LYS A 16 -0.84 -1.31 -18.90
C LYS A 16 -2.22 -1.63 -18.35
N ALA A 17 -2.65 -2.89 -18.40
CA ALA A 17 -3.96 -3.34 -17.96
C ALA A 17 -4.08 -3.66 -16.44
N ILE A 18 -3.05 -3.34 -15.64
CA ILE A 18 -2.99 -3.62 -14.18
C ILE A 18 -3.23 -5.12 -13.87
N GLN A 19 -2.85 -6.03 -14.77
CA GLN A 19 -2.97 -7.47 -14.53
C GLN A 19 -1.66 -8.04 -13.97
N ASN A 20 -1.69 -8.57 -12.74
CA ASN A 20 -0.53 -9.21 -12.10
C ASN A 20 -0.30 -10.65 -12.59
N VAL A 21 0.00 -10.81 -13.89
CA VAL A 21 0.24 -12.12 -14.51
C VAL A 21 1.66 -12.60 -14.24
N ARG A 22 1.86 -13.85 -13.83
CA ARG A 22 3.21 -14.40 -13.55
C ARG A 22 4.00 -14.61 -14.86
N PRO A 23 5.33 -14.43 -14.88
CA PRO A 23 6.14 -14.63 -16.09
C PRO A 23 5.96 -15.99 -16.76
N ARG A 24 5.78 -17.06 -15.96
CA ARG A 24 5.51 -18.41 -16.48
C ARG A 24 4.26 -18.47 -17.35
N GLN A 25 3.19 -17.78 -16.94
CA GLN A 25 1.91 -17.76 -17.66
C GLN A 25 2.03 -17.00 -18.98
N MET A 26 2.77 -15.87 -18.99
CA MET A 26 3.06 -15.11 -20.21
C MET A 26 3.92 -15.89 -21.20
N ILE A 27 4.88 -16.68 -20.70
CA ILE A 27 5.74 -17.49 -21.55
C ILE A 27 4.94 -18.65 -22.13
N ALA A 28 4.09 -19.31 -21.34
CA ALA A 28 3.23 -20.39 -21.80
C ALA A 28 2.28 -19.92 -22.91
N SER A 29 1.61 -18.78 -22.73
CA SER A 29 0.68 -18.26 -23.74
C SER A 29 1.35 -17.97 -25.09
N VAL A 30 2.58 -17.43 -25.08
CA VAL A 30 3.33 -17.17 -26.32
C VAL A 30 3.89 -18.45 -26.96
N VAL A 31 4.16 -19.48 -26.16
CA VAL A 31 4.61 -20.80 -26.66
C VAL A 31 3.47 -21.53 -27.37
N ASP A 32 2.26 -21.48 -26.82
CA ASP A 32 1.08 -22.14 -27.42
C ASP A 32 0.69 -21.55 -28.79
N GLU A 33 1.03 -20.27 -29.04
CA GLU A 33 0.87 -19.61 -30.33
C GLU A 33 1.88 -20.06 -31.40
N LEU A 34 3.02 -20.62 -31.00
CA LEU A 34 4.11 -21.03 -31.89
C LEU A 34 4.09 -22.55 -32.08
N LYS A 35 3.27 -23.03 -33.02
CA LYS A 35 2.97 -24.47 -33.21
C LYS A 35 3.94 -25.26 -34.10
N THR A 36 4.99 -24.64 -34.65
CA THR A 36 5.90 -25.33 -35.58
C THR A 36 7.07 -25.98 -34.82
N LYS A 37 7.33 -27.27 -35.08
CA LYS A 37 8.39 -28.06 -34.41
C LYS A 37 9.79 -27.43 -34.56
N GLU A 38 10.05 -26.83 -35.72
CA GLU A 38 11.31 -26.12 -36.04
C GLU A 38 11.47 -24.81 -35.25
N ALA A 39 10.36 -24.10 -34.99
CA ALA A 39 10.39 -22.91 -34.15
C ALA A 39 10.67 -23.27 -32.68
N ILE A 40 10.17 -24.40 -32.20
CA ILE A 40 10.41 -24.90 -30.84
C ILE A 40 11.89 -25.27 -30.66
N ALA A 41 12.52 -25.89 -31.66
CA ALA A 41 13.94 -26.27 -31.59
C ALA A 41 14.90 -25.06 -31.58
N SER A 42 14.50 -23.94 -32.18
CA SER A 42 15.31 -22.70 -32.24
C SER A 42 14.98 -21.70 -31.12
N MET A 43 14.19 -22.12 -30.12
CA MET A 43 13.74 -21.26 -29.03
C MET A 43 14.86 -20.88 -28.06
N PRO A 44 14.88 -19.64 -27.55
CA PRO A 44 15.65 -19.29 -26.36
C PRO A 44 15.23 -20.14 -25.16
N SER A 45 16.16 -20.33 -24.22
CA SER A 45 15.86 -20.99 -22.95
C SER A 45 14.78 -20.24 -22.18
N TYR A 46 14.04 -20.96 -21.34
CA TYR A 46 13.02 -20.37 -20.47
C TYR A 46 13.59 -19.22 -19.63
N GLU A 47 14.81 -19.36 -19.11
CA GLU A 47 15.44 -18.33 -18.29
C GLU A 47 15.73 -17.05 -19.09
N ALA A 48 16.15 -17.18 -20.36
CA ALA A 48 16.34 -16.01 -21.22
C ALA A 48 15.03 -15.24 -21.44
N ASP A 49 13.91 -15.94 -21.63
CA ASP A 49 12.61 -15.33 -21.81
C ASP A 49 12.06 -14.74 -20.51
N ARG A 50 12.27 -15.42 -19.38
CA ARG A 50 11.95 -14.92 -18.04
C ARG A 50 12.65 -13.58 -17.79
N GLN A 51 13.94 -13.47 -18.10
CA GLN A 51 14.68 -12.22 -17.95
C GLN A 51 14.13 -11.09 -18.82
N VAL A 52 13.71 -11.38 -20.05
CA VAL A 52 13.09 -10.38 -20.95
C VAL A 52 11.77 -9.86 -20.37
N VAL A 53 10.92 -10.75 -19.87
CA VAL A 53 9.66 -10.38 -19.20
C VAL A 53 9.94 -9.51 -17.98
N CYS A 54 10.87 -9.93 -17.10
CA CYS A 54 11.23 -9.16 -15.91
C CYS A 54 11.77 -7.76 -16.24
N ARG A 55 12.64 -7.63 -17.25
CA ARG A 55 13.16 -6.32 -17.70
C ARG A 55 12.05 -5.42 -18.23
N THR A 56 11.13 -5.97 -19.02
CA THR A 56 10.02 -5.23 -19.61
C THR A 56 9.04 -4.78 -18.53
N LYS A 57 8.73 -5.63 -17.55
CA LYS A 57 7.96 -5.25 -16.37
C LYS A 57 8.61 -4.11 -15.61
N LYS A 58 9.91 -4.23 -15.27
CA LYS A 58 10.65 -3.19 -14.54
C LYS A 58 10.62 -1.83 -15.26
N LYS A 59 10.70 -1.82 -16.59
CA LYS A 59 10.63 -0.60 -17.40
C LYS A 59 9.23 0.05 -17.39
N ASN A 60 8.18 -0.75 -17.24
CA ASN A 60 6.79 -0.31 -17.28
C ASN A 60 6.13 -0.25 -15.89
N LEU A 61 6.89 -0.41 -14.81
CA LEU A 61 6.35 -0.23 -13.46
C LEU A 61 5.94 1.24 -13.29
N PRO A 62 4.79 1.53 -12.64
CA PRO A 62 4.50 2.87 -12.14
C PRO A 62 5.68 3.38 -11.31
N ASP A 63 5.96 4.68 -11.40
CA ASP A 63 6.96 5.33 -10.57
C ASP A 63 6.44 5.37 -9.13
N TYR A 64 6.66 4.28 -8.40
CA TYR A 64 6.35 4.23 -6.99
C TYR A 64 7.42 5.02 -6.23
N PRO A 65 7.02 5.76 -5.17
CA PRO A 65 7.99 6.31 -4.25
C PRO A 65 8.93 5.18 -3.81
N PRO A 66 10.26 5.37 -3.88
CA PRO A 66 11.17 4.34 -3.41
C PRO A 66 10.83 4.02 -1.96
N GLU A 67 10.91 2.74 -1.58
CA GLU A 67 10.77 2.35 -0.17
C GLU A 67 11.66 3.28 0.66
N PRO A 68 11.11 3.90 1.72
CA PRO A 68 11.85 4.87 2.50
C PRO A 68 13.08 4.16 3.09
N LYS A 69 14.26 4.50 2.54
CA LYS A 69 15.54 3.94 3.01
C LYS A 69 15.88 4.39 4.43
N ASN A 70 15.22 5.44 4.91
CA ASN A 70 15.42 6.02 6.23
C ASN A 70 14.35 5.45 7.14
N THR A 71 14.73 5.02 8.34
CA THR A 71 13.77 4.64 9.38
C THR A 71 12.98 5.88 9.82
N TRP A 72 11.83 5.70 10.46
CA TRP A 72 11.01 6.76 11.08
C TRP A 72 11.77 7.73 12.01
N ILE A 73 12.91 7.31 12.54
CA ILE A 73 13.78 8.13 13.38
C ILE A 73 14.68 8.99 12.48
N GLY A 74 15.23 8.44 11.40
CA GLY A 74 16.20 9.08 10.50
C GLY A 74 17.25 8.07 10.06
N LYS A 75 18.41 8.56 9.60
CA LYS A 75 19.61 7.73 9.45
C LYS A 75 20.88 8.53 9.67
N GLU A 76 21.92 7.84 10.12
CA GLU A 76 23.28 8.38 10.12
C GLU A 76 23.90 8.18 8.72
N GLU A 77 24.41 9.26 8.14
CA GLU A 77 25.18 9.22 6.91
C GLU A 77 26.57 9.80 7.12
N PHE A 78 27.54 9.22 6.43
CA PHE A 78 28.90 9.75 6.40
C PHE A 78 29.03 10.73 5.26
N LYS A 79 29.20 12.02 5.58
CA LYS A 79 29.50 13.05 4.60
C LYS A 79 31.00 13.26 4.55
N LYS A 80 31.58 13.05 3.37
CA LYS A 80 33.00 13.31 3.12
C LYS A 80 33.18 14.74 2.62
N SER A 81 33.96 15.53 3.34
CA SER A 81 34.41 16.86 2.90
C SER A 81 35.94 16.85 2.83
N GLY A 82 36.48 16.63 1.63
CA GLY A 82 37.93 16.41 1.42
C GLY A 82 38.39 15.10 2.09
N THR A 83 39.37 15.17 3.00
CA THR A 83 39.89 14.01 3.76
C THR A 83 39.07 13.71 5.02
N LYS A 84 38.20 14.63 5.46
CA LYS A 84 37.43 14.49 6.71
C LYS A 84 36.12 13.75 6.46
N ILE A 85 35.85 12.74 7.28
CA ILE A 85 34.58 11.99 7.31
C ILE A 85 33.83 12.46 8.54
N GLU A 86 32.68 13.10 8.34
CA GLU A 86 31.80 13.53 9.43
C GLU A 86 30.52 12.68 9.38
N ASN A 87 30.10 12.20 10.56
CA ASN A 87 28.81 11.55 10.71
C ASN A 87 27.75 12.65 10.84
N ILE A 88 26.76 12.64 9.95
CA ILE A 88 25.65 13.58 9.93
C ILE A 88 24.35 12.82 10.09
N TYR A 89 23.51 13.31 10.99
CA TYR A 89 22.16 12.83 11.12
C TYR A 89 21.26 13.42 10.03
N VAL A 90 20.68 12.55 9.21
CA VAL A 90 19.72 12.95 8.17
C VAL A 90 18.31 12.77 8.71
N LYS A 91 17.55 13.88 8.76
CA LYS A 91 16.15 13.90 9.18
C LYS A 91 15.34 12.90 8.32
N PRO A 92 14.38 12.16 8.90
CA PRO A 92 13.51 11.26 8.15
C PRO A 92 12.68 12.06 7.13
N LEU A 93 12.24 11.37 6.08
CA LEU A 93 11.41 11.98 5.02
C LEU A 93 10.09 12.53 5.57
N PHE A 94 9.57 11.88 6.60
CA PHE A 94 8.36 12.26 7.31
C PHE A 94 8.69 12.51 8.78
N GLU A 95 8.10 13.54 9.37
CA GLU A 95 8.35 13.92 10.77
C GLU A 95 7.79 12.88 11.73
N ILE A 96 8.43 12.72 12.90
CA ILE A 96 8.01 11.74 13.90
C ILE A 96 6.60 12.02 14.44
N GLU A 97 6.19 13.29 14.47
CA GLU A 97 4.84 13.72 14.84
C GLU A 97 3.78 13.10 13.91
N LEU A 98 4.10 12.89 12.62
CA LEU A 98 3.20 12.23 11.68
C LEU A 98 2.98 10.74 12.01
N TRP A 99 4.00 10.09 12.60
CA TRP A 99 3.96 8.68 12.98
C TRP A 99 3.38 8.48 14.38
N ASN A 100 3.29 9.54 15.18
CA ASN A 100 2.74 9.45 16.52
C ASN A 100 1.20 9.42 16.46
N ILE A 101 0.61 8.42 17.12
CA ILE A 101 -0.85 8.19 17.17
C ILE A 101 -1.42 8.69 18.52
N TYR A 102 -0.59 9.23 19.41
CA TYR A 102 -0.98 9.72 20.73
C TYR A 102 -2.21 10.65 20.68
N ASP A 103 -2.15 11.71 19.86
CA ASP A 103 -3.24 12.68 19.76
C ASP A 103 -4.54 12.05 19.25
N ARG A 104 -4.44 11.15 18.26
CA ARG A 104 -5.61 10.43 17.73
C ARG A 104 -6.30 9.60 18.80
N ILE A 105 -5.54 8.99 19.72
CA ILE A 105 -6.12 8.17 20.78
C ILE A 105 -6.84 9.06 21.81
N ASN A 106 -6.27 10.22 22.14
CA ASN A 106 -6.90 11.20 23.03
C ASN A 106 -8.22 11.70 22.44
N ASP A 107 -8.24 12.01 21.15
CA ASP A 107 -9.40 12.50 20.40
C ASP A 107 -10.42 11.40 20.03
N CYS A 108 -10.17 10.14 20.44
CA CYS A 108 -11.00 8.98 20.09
C CYS A 108 -11.18 8.78 18.57
N ILE A 109 -10.16 9.15 17.79
CA ILE A 109 -10.09 8.96 16.34
C ILE A 109 -9.51 7.57 16.02
N PRO A 110 -9.93 6.92 14.91
CA PRO A 110 -9.33 5.66 14.49
C PRO A 110 -7.79 5.70 14.39
N ARG A 111 -7.15 4.66 14.94
CA ARG A 111 -5.69 4.48 14.95
C ARG A 111 -5.10 4.16 13.58
N THR A 112 -5.89 3.54 12.71
CA THR A 112 -5.50 3.16 11.34
C THR A 112 -6.35 3.88 10.31
N ASN A 113 -5.82 3.95 9.08
CA ASN A 113 -6.51 4.44 7.90
C ASN A 113 -7.41 3.38 7.23
N ASN A 114 -7.71 2.25 7.90
CA ASN A 114 -8.47 1.14 7.33
C ASN A 114 -9.83 1.57 6.76
N PHE A 115 -10.47 2.60 7.34
CA PHE A 115 -11.73 3.12 6.83
C PHE A 115 -11.56 3.80 5.46
N VAL A 116 -10.45 4.51 5.25
CA VAL A 116 -10.10 5.16 3.98
C VAL A 116 -9.77 4.09 2.94
N GLU A 117 -9.00 3.07 3.31
CA GLU A 117 -8.67 1.94 2.42
C GLU A 117 -9.90 1.15 2.02
N ALA A 118 -10.80 0.88 2.97
CA ALA A 118 -12.08 0.23 2.72
C ALA A 118 -12.94 1.06 1.75
N TRP A 119 -13.05 2.37 1.99
CA TRP A 119 -13.78 3.27 1.09
C TRP A 119 -13.17 3.29 -0.32
N HIS A 120 -11.85 3.41 -0.45
CA HIS A 120 -11.18 3.38 -1.75
C HIS A 120 -11.38 2.05 -2.47
N SER A 121 -11.32 0.93 -1.75
CA SER A 121 -11.55 -0.41 -2.30
C SER A 121 -12.98 -0.56 -2.82
N GLU A 122 -13.96 -0.13 -2.02
CA GLU A 122 -15.36 -0.16 -2.40
C GLU A 122 -15.62 0.75 -3.60
N PHE A 123 -15.14 2.00 -3.55
CA PHE A 123 -15.30 2.97 -4.64
C PHE A 123 -14.65 2.50 -5.94
N SER A 124 -13.44 1.95 -5.86
CA SER A 124 -12.76 1.36 -7.00
C SER A 124 -13.53 0.17 -7.58
N SER A 125 -14.22 -0.61 -6.74
CA SER A 125 -15.04 -1.73 -7.21
C SER A 125 -16.30 -1.28 -7.96
N MET A 126 -16.80 -0.08 -7.70
CA MET A 126 -17.97 0.50 -8.38
C MET A 126 -17.62 1.08 -9.77
N LEU A 127 -16.35 1.34 -10.02
CA LEU A 127 -15.84 1.92 -11.25
C LEU A 127 -15.45 0.81 -12.25
N VAL A 128 -15.67 1.10 -13.53
CA VAL A 128 -15.10 0.31 -14.62
C VAL A 128 -13.61 0.66 -14.77
N ASN A 129 -12.81 -0.26 -15.31
CA ASN A 129 -11.42 0.03 -15.63
C ASN A 129 -11.34 1.22 -16.61
N HIS A 130 -10.71 2.31 -16.19
CA HIS A 130 -10.60 3.58 -16.93
C HIS A 130 -11.96 4.23 -17.23
N PRO A 131 -12.68 4.72 -16.20
CA PRO A 131 -13.97 5.36 -16.39
C PRO A 131 -13.81 6.69 -17.15
N SER A 132 -14.78 7.03 -17.98
CA SER A 132 -14.87 8.38 -18.54
C SER A 132 -15.14 9.41 -17.44
N VAL A 133 -14.82 10.68 -17.69
CA VAL A 133 -15.02 11.77 -16.72
C VAL A 133 -16.49 11.84 -16.26
N TYR A 134 -17.45 11.65 -17.15
CA TYR A 134 -18.87 11.67 -16.80
C TYR A 134 -19.27 10.52 -15.89
N GLN A 135 -18.81 9.29 -16.18
CA GLN A 135 -19.06 8.13 -15.33
C GLN A 135 -18.45 8.31 -13.93
N LEU A 136 -17.25 8.91 -13.87
CA LEU A 136 -16.60 9.21 -12.60
C LEU A 136 -17.39 10.24 -11.80
N ILE A 137 -17.87 11.31 -12.45
CA ILE A 137 -18.71 12.35 -11.81
C ILE A 137 -20.00 11.73 -11.26
N ASP A 138 -20.66 10.86 -12.02
CA ASP A 138 -21.89 10.22 -11.57
C ASP A 138 -21.65 9.33 -10.34
N ARG A 139 -20.55 8.57 -10.31
CA ARG A 139 -20.18 7.79 -9.11
C ARG A 139 -19.85 8.67 -7.91
N PHE A 140 -19.18 9.81 -8.12
CA PHE A 140 -18.96 10.75 -7.02
C PHE A 140 -20.26 11.34 -6.47
N ARG A 141 -21.25 11.61 -7.33
CA ARG A 141 -22.58 12.06 -6.87
C ARG A 141 -23.29 10.98 -6.05
N GLU A 142 -23.20 9.72 -6.45
CA GLU A 142 -23.75 8.59 -5.69
C GLU A 142 -23.09 8.46 -4.31
N GLU A 143 -21.76 8.54 -4.24
CA GLU A 143 -21.03 8.51 -2.97
C GLU A 143 -21.35 9.71 -2.08
N GLN A 144 -21.46 10.89 -2.66
CA GLN A 144 -21.89 12.09 -1.94
C GLN A 144 -23.29 11.89 -1.35
N LYS A 145 -24.23 11.36 -2.13
CA LYS A 145 -25.59 11.07 -1.67
C LYS A 145 -25.59 10.07 -0.50
N LYS A 146 -24.87 8.95 -0.63
CA LYS A 146 -24.74 7.97 0.48
C LYS A 146 -24.18 8.60 1.75
N SER A 147 -23.19 9.47 1.62
CA SER A 147 -22.57 10.16 2.74
C SER A 147 -23.54 11.14 3.42
N GLN A 148 -24.32 11.87 2.63
CA GLN A 148 -25.38 12.76 3.14
C GLN A 148 -26.48 11.97 3.85
N ASP A 149 -26.93 10.87 3.27
CA ASP A 149 -27.93 9.98 3.87
C ASP A 149 -27.42 9.43 5.22
N LEU A 150 -26.15 9.05 5.30
CA LEU A 150 -25.51 8.62 6.55
C LEU A 150 -25.47 9.74 7.59
N LEU A 151 -25.19 10.97 7.17
CA LEU A 151 -25.14 12.14 8.07
C LEU A 151 -26.52 12.41 8.68
N VAL A 152 -27.58 12.37 7.86
CA VAL A 152 -28.97 12.50 8.33
C VAL A 152 -29.34 11.36 9.29
N GLN A 153 -28.92 10.12 9.01
CA GLN A 153 -29.13 9.01 9.94
C GLN A 153 -28.46 9.26 11.30
N LEU A 154 -27.22 9.77 11.30
CA LEU A 154 -26.52 10.11 12.53
C LEU A 154 -27.21 11.25 13.28
N GLU A 155 -27.66 12.29 12.59
CA GLU A 155 -28.42 13.41 13.17
C GLU A 155 -29.75 12.96 13.79
N THR A 156 -30.41 11.97 13.21
CA THR A 156 -31.64 11.37 13.77
C THR A 156 -31.37 10.43 14.96
N GLY A 157 -30.12 10.26 15.37
CA GLY A 157 -29.73 9.46 16.53
C GLY A 157 -29.53 7.97 16.24
N ILE A 158 -29.46 7.57 14.97
CA ILE A 158 -29.12 6.20 14.61
C ILE A 158 -27.65 5.95 14.94
N ALA A 159 -27.40 5.07 15.91
CA ALA A 159 -26.05 4.72 16.35
C ALA A 159 -25.58 3.40 15.70
N PHE A 160 -24.42 3.45 15.04
CA PHE A 160 -23.78 2.26 14.48
C PHE A 160 -22.95 1.54 15.55
N LYS A 161 -23.25 0.27 15.78
CA LYS A 161 -22.56 -0.53 16.80
C LYS A 161 -21.16 -0.94 16.31
N ARG A 162 -20.13 -0.54 17.05
CA ARG A 162 -18.78 -1.10 16.92
C ARG A 162 -18.71 -2.45 17.63
N LYS A 163 -17.80 -3.33 17.19
CA LYS A 163 -17.58 -4.60 17.89
C LYS A 163 -17.04 -4.32 19.30
N PRO A 164 -17.61 -4.92 20.37
CA PRO A 164 -17.21 -4.65 21.76
C PRO A 164 -15.72 -4.83 22.02
N ALA A 165 -15.09 -5.84 21.41
CA ALA A 165 -13.65 -6.09 21.55
C ALA A 165 -12.79 -4.89 21.15
N TYR A 166 -13.16 -4.16 20.09
CA TYR A 166 -12.42 -2.97 19.67
C TYR A 166 -12.67 -1.76 20.58
N ILE A 167 -13.89 -1.64 21.11
CA ILE A 167 -14.23 -0.57 22.07
C ILE A 167 -13.40 -0.76 23.34
N LEU A 168 -13.43 -1.95 23.92
CA LEU A 168 -12.66 -2.29 25.12
C LEU A 168 -11.15 -2.10 24.91
N LEU A 169 -10.64 -2.46 23.72
CA LEU A 169 -9.24 -2.26 23.38
C LEU A 169 -8.88 -0.76 23.35
N ASP A 170 -9.70 0.07 22.70
CA ASP A 170 -9.47 1.52 22.62
C ASP A 170 -9.54 2.16 24.02
N GLU A 171 -10.50 1.75 24.86
CA GLU A 171 -10.64 2.21 26.25
C GLU A 171 -9.40 1.88 27.09
N ARG A 172 -8.94 0.63 27.06
CA ARG A 172 -7.73 0.21 27.81
C ARG A 172 -6.49 0.97 27.36
N ILE A 173 -6.32 1.19 26.06
CA ILE A 173 -5.19 1.95 25.53
C ILE A 173 -5.27 3.40 26.03
N LYS A 174 -6.46 4.01 26.01
CA LYS A 174 -6.67 5.38 26.50
C LYS A 174 -6.36 5.53 27.99
N GLU A 175 -6.72 4.54 28.82
CA GLU A 175 -6.38 4.52 30.24
C GLU A 175 -4.87 4.46 30.49
N ILE A 176 -4.14 3.61 29.75
CA ILE A 176 -2.68 3.51 29.85
C ILE A 176 -2.03 4.83 29.45
N ILE A 177 -2.49 5.44 28.36
CA ILE A 177 -1.95 6.73 27.90
C ILE A 177 -2.22 7.84 28.92
N SER A 178 -3.40 7.85 29.53
CA SER A 178 -3.76 8.85 30.55
C SER A 178 -2.94 8.74 31.83
N SER A 179 -2.41 7.54 32.14
CA SER A 179 -1.55 7.28 33.29
C SER A 179 -0.05 7.34 32.98
N TYR A 180 0.32 7.68 31.75
CA TYR A 180 1.71 7.74 31.32
C TYR A 180 2.46 8.90 31.99
N SER A 181 3.58 8.55 32.63
CA SER A 181 4.64 9.48 33.05
C SER A 181 5.99 8.97 32.55
N ILE A 182 6.91 9.89 32.27
CA ILE A 182 8.27 9.57 31.81
C ILE A 182 9.02 8.70 32.83
N ASP A 183 8.77 8.92 34.13
CA ASP A 183 9.37 8.16 35.23
C ASP A 183 8.84 6.72 35.32
N SER A 184 7.70 6.43 34.69
CA SER A 184 7.03 5.13 34.70
C SER A 184 7.03 4.45 33.32
N PHE A 185 7.98 4.78 32.46
CA PHE A 185 8.05 4.27 31.09
C PHE A 185 8.05 2.74 31.02
N GLU A 186 8.84 2.06 31.86
CA GLU A 186 8.92 0.59 31.88
C GLU A 186 7.55 -0.03 32.19
N LYS A 187 6.85 0.50 33.20
CA LYS A 187 5.51 0.04 33.58
C LYS A 187 4.49 0.29 32.47
N PHE A 188 4.59 1.44 31.78
CA PHE A 188 3.75 1.74 30.61
C PHE A 188 4.00 0.73 29.49
N TYR A 189 5.27 0.43 29.19
CA TYR A 189 5.65 -0.50 28.14
C TYR A 189 5.16 -1.92 28.42
N ASP A 190 5.32 -2.41 29.65
CA ASP A 190 4.83 -3.71 30.08
C ASP A 190 3.31 -3.82 29.93
N ASN A 191 2.57 -2.82 30.40
CA ASN A 191 1.11 -2.79 30.29
C ASN A 191 0.65 -2.75 28.82
N LEU A 192 1.33 -1.97 27.97
CA LEU A 192 1.04 -1.90 26.54
C LEU A 192 1.30 -3.23 25.84
N SER A 193 2.43 -3.87 26.16
CA SER A 193 2.79 -5.19 25.64
C SER A 193 1.76 -6.26 26.01
N LEU A 194 1.29 -6.26 27.27
CA LEU A 194 0.26 -7.20 27.73
C LEU A 194 -1.07 -7.05 26.96
N ILE A 195 -1.44 -5.82 26.56
CA ILE A 195 -2.65 -5.57 25.79
C ILE A 195 -2.53 -6.03 24.34
N LEU A 196 -1.35 -5.86 23.72
CA LEU A 196 -1.15 -6.15 22.30
C LEU A 196 -0.92 -7.65 22.02
N ASN A 197 -0.55 -8.43 23.03
CA ASN A 197 -0.29 -9.87 22.92
C ASN A 197 -1.55 -10.76 23.08
N TYR A 198 -2.75 -10.15 23.11
CA TYR A 198 -4.05 -10.81 23.20
C TYR A 198 -4.90 -10.54 21.94
#